data_AF-A0A1L4D2Y5-F1
#
_entry.id   AF-A0A1L4D2Y5-F1
#
_cell.length_a   1.000
_cell.length_b   1.000
_cell.length_c   1.000
_cell.angle_alpha   90.00
_cell.angle_beta   90.00
_cell.angle_gamma   90.00
#
_symmetry.space_group_name_H-M   'P 1'
#
loop_
_entity.id
_entity.type
_entity.pdbx_description
1 polymer ?
#
loop_
_entity_poly.entity_id
_entity_poly.type
_entity_poly.pdbx_seq_one_letter_code
_entity_poly.pdbx_strand_id
1 'polypeptide(L)'
;MKIKVLFFAKIRSTNGGAQVYFATQGSEIPSLSIAKNSLEDFLKIYPLKRHASFDSNISKTFSIRYLLEWKASLKASLPNEIKAFDEVFSLNWSLFPQAVKMLSDGKEKNYLQLAVQYISNGGIDESVIAADFDEAFIKSLQKKLDE
;
A
#
# COMPACT_ATOMS: atom_id res chain seq x y z
N MET A 1 0.65 19.83 2.00
CA MET A 1 1.09 18.75 2.91
C MET A 1 1.47 17.55 2.07
N LYS A 2 2.56 16.83 2.38
CA LYS A 2 2.90 15.58 1.68
C LYS A 2 2.31 14.38 2.43
N ILE A 3 1.63 13.51 1.70
CA ILE A 3 1.09 12.24 2.21
C ILE A 3 1.81 11.08 1.53
N LYS A 4 2.00 9.96 2.22
CA LYS A 4 2.56 8.75 1.60
C LYS A 4 1.42 7.86 1.12
N VAL A 5 1.52 7.37 -0.11
CA VAL A 5 0.47 6.60 -0.76
C VAL A 5 1.07 5.29 -1.26
N LEU A 6 0.71 4.19 -0.60
CA LEU A 6 1.11 2.86 -1.02
C LEU A 6 0.07 2.32 -2.00
N PHE A 7 0.45 2.26 -3.27
CA PHE A 7 -0.35 1.58 -4.28
C PHE A 7 -0.07 0.09 -4.28
N PHE A 8 -1.12 -0.71 -4.41
CA PHE A 8 -1.00 -2.13 -4.66
C PHE A 8 -2.00 -2.59 -5.73
N ALA A 9 -1.75 -3.74 -6.34
CA ALA A 9 -2.66 -4.36 -7.30
C ALA A 9 -2.72 -5.87 -7.08
N LYS A 10 -3.92 -6.43 -7.03
CA LYS A 10 -4.16 -7.87 -6.92
C LYS A 10 -4.55 -8.43 -8.28
N ILE A 11 -3.63 -9.17 -8.90
CA ILE A 11 -3.82 -9.74 -10.23
C ILE A 11 -3.99 -11.26 -10.11
N ARG A 12 -5.10 -11.78 -10.63
CA ARG A 12 -5.35 -13.23 -10.69
C ARG A 12 -4.54 -13.85 -11.83
N SER A 13 -3.81 -14.90 -11.52
CA SER A 13 -3.18 -15.78 -12.49
C SER A 13 -4.23 -16.68 -13.13
N THR A 14 -3.97 -17.09 -14.37
CA THR A 14 -4.75 -18.11 -15.09
C THR A 14 -4.83 -19.43 -14.33
N ASN A 15 -3.87 -19.70 -13.43
CA ASN A 15 -3.77 -20.95 -12.67
C ASN A 15 -4.46 -20.86 -11.28
N GLY A 16 -5.32 -19.87 -11.07
CA GLY A 16 -6.13 -19.73 -9.84
C GLY A 16 -5.45 -19.00 -8.67
N GLY A 17 -4.14 -18.79 -8.72
CA GLY A 17 -3.41 -17.96 -7.75
C GLY A 17 -3.63 -16.46 -7.94
N ALA A 18 -3.32 -15.64 -6.94
CA ALA A 18 -3.27 -14.18 -7.07
C ALA A 18 -1.89 -13.65 -6.70
N GLN A 19 -1.36 -12.74 -7.51
CA GLN A 19 -0.12 -12.02 -7.23
C GLN A 19 -0.45 -10.60 -6.80
N VAL A 20 0.20 -10.14 -5.74
CA VAL A 20 0.07 -8.77 -5.24
C VAL A 20 1.33 -7.99 -5.60
N TYR A 21 1.15 -6.94 -6.38
CA TYR A 21 2.20 -6.02 -6.76
C TYR A 21 2.07 -4.74 -5.96
N PHE A 22 3.20 -4.14 -5.60
CA PHE A 22 3.29 -2.87 -4.90
C PHE A 22 4.08 -1.88 -5.74
N ALA A 23 3.65 -0.63 -5.77
CA ALA A 23 4.36 0.43 -6.47
C ALA A 23 5.36 1.12 -5.56
N THR A 24 6.59 1.29 -6.04
CA THR A 24 7.61 2.18 -5.44
C THR A 24 7.99 3.30 -6.39
N GLN A 25 8.44 4.42 -5.84
CA GLN A 25 9.04 5.52 -6.58
C GLN A 25 10.54 5.58 -6.22
N GLY A 26 11.38 5.00 -7.09
CA GLY A 26 12.79 4.78 -6.75
C GLY A 26 12.92 3.88 -5.51
N SER A 27 13.54 4.41 -4.46
CA SER A 27 13.74 3.73 -3.17
C SER A 27 12.73 4.10 -2.09
N GLU A 28 11.59 4.69 -2.46
CA GLU A 28 10.58 5.16 -1.51
C GLU A 28 9.16 4.71 -1.89
N ILE A 29 8.26 4.76 -0.91
CA ILE A 29 6.82 4.77 -1.16
C ILE A 29 6.44 6.12 -1.81
N PRO A 30 5.62 6.11 -2.87
CA PRO A 30 5.19 7.34 -3.54
C PRO A 30 4.59 8.34 -2.56
N SER A 31 4.89 9.62 -2.76
CA SER A 31 4.40 10.70 -1.89
C SER A 31 3.65 11.74 -2.68
N LEU A 32 2.38 11.98 -2.34
CA LEU A 32 1.53 12.94 -3.02
C LEU A 32 1.53 14.27 -2.27
N SER A 33 1.85 15.37 -2.94
CA SER A 33 1.67 16.71 -2.40
C SER A 33 0.21 17.14 -2.59
N ILE A 34 -0.53 17.20 -1.49
CA ILE A 34 -1.88 17.73 -1.47
C ILE A 34 -1.79 19.19 -1.01
N ALA A 35 -1.90 20.12 -1.98
CA ALA A 35 -2.13 21.54 -1.74
C ALA A 35 -3.58 21.87 -2.15
N LYS A 36 -4.43 22.17 -1.15
CA LYS A 36 -5.87 22.50 -1.27
C LYS A 36 -6.82 21.48 -1.92
N ASN A 37 -6.34 20.51 -2.72
CA ASN A 37 -7.16 19.47 -3.35
C ASN A 37 -7.05 18.15 -2.61
N SER A 38 -8.19 17.53 -2.31
CA SER A 38 -8.28 16.40 -1.37
C SER A 38 -7.75 15.09 -1.96
N LEU A 39 -7.42 14.11 -1.09
CA LEU A 39 -7.13 12.73 -1.54
C LEU A 39 -8.32 12.18 -2.36
N GLU A 40 -9.52 12.56 -1.96
CA GLU A 40 -10.77 12.19 -2.62
C GLU A 40 -10.83 12.69 -4.08
N ASP A 41 -10.23 13.84 -4.40
CA ASP A 41 -10.14 14.32 -5.78
C ASP A 41 -9.15 13.51 -6.61
N PHE A 42 -8.02 13.13 -6.02
CA PHE A 42 -7.06 12.22 -6.67
C PHE A 42 -7.68 10.85 -6.96
N LEU A 43 -8.48 10.31 -6.04
CA LEU A 43 -9.19 9.04 -6.23
C LEU A 43 -10.23 9.07 -7.38
N LYS A 44 -10.68 10.25 -7.83
CA LYS A 44 -11.58 10.37 -8.99
C LYS A 44 -10.84 10.30 -10.34
N ILE A 45 -9.53 10.57 -10.34
CA ILE A 45 -8.71 10.58 -11.57
C ILE A 45 -8.39 9.15 -12.02
N TYR A 46 -8.16 8.26 -11.05
CA TYR A 46 -7.68 6.90 -11.29
C TYR A 46 -8.66 5.85 -10.74
N PRO A 47 -8.67 4.61 -11.28
CA PRO A 47 -9.53 3.53 -10.81
C PRO A 47 -9.00 2.92 -9.50
N LEU A 48 -8.91 3.75 -8.46
CA LEU A 48 -8.34 3.44 -7.16
C LEU A 48 -9.44 3.12 -6.15
N LYS A 49 -9.18 2.16 -5.27
CA LYS A 49 -10.00 1.90 -4.09
C LYS A 49 -9.17 2.14 -2.83
N ARG A 50 -9.65 3.04 -1.98
CA ARG A 50 -9.02 3.35 -0.69
C ARG A 50 -9.43 2.34 0.39
N HIS A 51 -8.45 1.88 1.16
CA HIS A 51 -8.68 0.99 2.30
C HIS A 51 -8.78 1.78 3.62
N ALA A 52 -9.85 2.58 3.75
CA ALA A 52 -10.01 3.54 4.85
C ALA A 52 -9.90 2.92 6.26
N SER A 53 -10.38 1.68 6.45
CA SER A 53 -10.24 0.98 7.73
C SER A 53 -8.78 0.70 8.10
N PHE A 54 -7.94 0.36 7.11
CA PHE A 54 -6.51 0.19 7.33
C PHE A 54 -5.84 1.54 7.61
N ASP A 55 -6.18 2.57 6.83
CA ASP A 55 -5.65 3.92 7.02
C ASP A 55 -5.90 4.46 8.43
N SER A 56 -7.13 4.34 8.94
CA SER A 56 -7.50 4.81 10.29
C SER A 56 -6.72 4.11 11.40
N ASN A 57 -6.38 2.83 11.19
CA ASN A 57 -5.63 2.04 12.15
C ASN A 57 -4.14 2.39 12.14
N ILE A 58 -3.55 2.55 10.96
CA ILE A 58 -2.15 2.92 10.78
C ILE A 58 -1.87 4.36 11.19
N SER A 59 -2.80 5.28 10.96
CA SER A 59 -2.61 6.73 11.20
C SER A 59 -2.40 7.08 12.68
N LYS A 60 -2.66 6.14 13.59
CA LYS A 60 -2.32 6.27 15.01
C LYS A 60 -0.81 6.17 15.28
N THR A 61 -0.08 5.48 14.41
CA THR A 61 1.35 5.17 14.57
C THR A 61 2.22 5.83 13.50
N PHE A 62 1.68 6.07 12.31
CA PHE A 62 2.40 6.69 11.20
C PHE A 62 1.75 8.00 10.77
N SER A 63 2.57 9.00 10.42
CA SER A 63 2.13 10.21 9.75
C SER A 63 1.39 9.88 8.45
N ILE A 64 0.17 10.37 8.28
CA ILE A 64 -0.71 10.36 7.08
C ILE A 64 -0.23 9.46 5.93
N ARG A 65 -0.56 8.17 6.04
CA ARG A 65 -0.31 7.15 5.00
C ARG A 65 -1.63 6.54 4.53
N TYR A 66 -1.75 6.29 3.24
CA TYR A 66 -2.94 5.70 2.65
C TYR A 66 -2.61 4.46 1.81
N LEU A 67 -3.43 3.43 1.96
CA LEU A 67 -3.35 2.21 1.16
C LEU A 67 -4.40 2.25 0.04
N LEU A 68 -3.92 2.25 -1.20
CA LEU A 68 -4.77 2.37 -2.39
C LEU A 68 -4.62 1.14 -3.29
N GLU A 69 -5.73 0.50 -3.61
CA GLU A 69 -5.80 -0.62 -4.55
C GLU A 69 -6.03 -0.11 -5.97
N TRP A 70 -5.13 -0.49 -6.88
CA TRP A 70 -5.28 -0.32 -8.31
C TRP A 70 -6.04 -1.51 -8.89
N LYS A 71 -7.21 -1.25 -9.48
CA LYS A 71 -7.99 -2.28 -10.16
C LYS A 71 -7.35 -2.60 -11.51
N ALA A 72 -6.72 -3.76 -11.62
CA ALA A 72 -6.10 -4.25 -12.85
C ALA A 72 -6.29 -5.76 -12.99
N SER A 73 -6.50 -6.21 -14.24
CA SER A 73 -6.60 -7.64 -14.57
C SER A 73 -5.25 -8.23 -15.01
N LEU A 74 -4.30 -7.41 -15.46
CA LEU A 74 -2.99 -7.83 -15.97
C LEU A 74 -1.89 -6.93 -15.41
N LYS A 75 -0.68 -7.46 -15.23
CA LYS A 75 0.46 -6.65 -14.79
C LYS A 75 0.79 -5.55 -15.82
N ALA A 76 0.68 -5.87 -17.11
CA ALA A 76 0.96 -4.94 -18.19
C ALA A 76 0.00 -3.74 -18.27
N SER A 77 -1.16 -3.81 -17.60
CA SER A 77 -2.11 -2.68 -17.52
C SER A 77 -1.86 -1.76 -16.33
N LEU A 78 -0.86 -2.05 -15.49
CA LEU A 78 -0.47 -1.18 -14.39
C LEU A 78 0.34 0.00 -14.94
N PRO A 79 0.07 1.23 -14.50
CA PRO A 79 0.79 2.40 -15.01
C PRO A 79 2.22 2.43 -14.48
N ASN A 80 3.16 2.73 -15.36
CA ASN A 80 4.53 3.08 -14.97
C ASN A 80 4.66 4.57 -14.59
N GLU A 81 3.63 5.37 -14.84
CA GLU A 81 3.58 6.79 -14.50
C GLU A 81 2.16 7.19 -14.06
N ILE A 82 2.06 7.96 -12.99
CA ILE A 82 0.83 8.66 -12.61
C ILE A 82 1.09 10.16 -12.53
N LYS A 83 0.05 10.94 -12.84
CA LYS A 83 0.03 12.39 -12.78
C LYS A 83 -1.01 12.79 -11.75
N ALA A 84 -0.58 13.49 -10.72
CA ALA A 84 -1.49 14.02 -9.73
C ALA A 84 -1.24 15.52 -9.61
N PHE A 85 -2.21 16.30 -10.07
CA PHE A 85 -2.07 17.74 -10.15
C PHE A 85 -0.83 18.11 -11.00
N ASP A 86 0.11 18.87 -10.44
CA ASP A 86 1.34 19.32 -11.09
C ASP A 86 2.53 18.35 -10.87
N GLU A 87 2.31 17.19 -10.26
CA GLU A 87 3.35 16.20 -9.97
C GLU A 87 3.25 14.96 -10.86
N VAL A 88 4.40 14.46 -11.30
CA VAL A 88 4.54 13.23 -12.09
C VAL A 88 5.34 12.22 -11.28
N PHE A 89 4.81 11.01 -11.16
CA PHE A 89 5.41 9.93 -10.40
C PHE A 89 5.70 8.74 -11.29
N SER A 90 6.98 8.38 -11.41
CA SER A 90 7.38 7.10 -12.01
C SER A 90 7.18 5.98 -10.99
N LEU A 91 6.39 4.98 -11.36
CA LEU A 91 6.02 3.85 -10.53
C LEU A 91 6.70 2.57 -11.02
N ASN A 92 7.37 1.88 -10.09
CA ASN A 92 7.92 0.55 -10.32
C ASN A 92 7.09 -0.48 -9.58
N TRP A 93 6.47 -1.40 -10.32
CA TRP A 93 5.61 -2.43 -9.76
C TRP A 93 6.36 -3.74 -9.51
N SER A 94 6.46 -4.10 -8.24
CA SER A 94 7.26 -5.23 -7.77
C SER A 94 6.45 -6.13 -6.83
N LEU A 95 6.78 -7.42 -6.79
CA LEU A 95 6.24 -8.32 -5.75
C LEU A 95 6.83 -7.94 -4.39
N PHE A 96 6.15 -8.32 -3.30
CA PHE A 96 6.53 -7.95 -1.93
C PHE A 96 8.04 -8.11 -1.61
N PRO A 97 8.70 -9.27 -1.86
CA PRO A 97 10.11 -9.42 -1.52
C PRO A 97 11.03 -8.44 -2.27
N GLN A 98 10.66 -8.08 -3.50
CA GLN A 98 11.41 -7.10 -4.29
C GLN A 98 11.10 -5.68 -3.84
N ALA A 99 9.82 -5.35 -3.61
CA ALA A 99 9.40 -4.03 -3.15
C ALA A 99 10.07 -3.66 -1.79
N VAL A 100 10.12 -4.59 -0.83
CA VAL A 100 10.81 -4.37 0.45
C VAL A 100 12.31 -4.09 0.27
N LYS A 101 12.96 -4.79 -0.67
CA LYS A 101 14.40 -4.58 -0.97
C LYS A 101 14.67 -3.24 -1.63
N MET A 102 13.72 -2.71 -2.41
CA MET A 102 13.85 -1.41 -3.05
C MET A 102 13.75 -0.25 -2.07
N LEU A 103 12.97 -0.41 -0.99
CA LEU A 103 12.80 0.64 0.01
C LEU A 103 14.08 0.83 0.83
N SER A 104 14.47 2.09 1.06
CA SER A 104 15.60 2.42 1.94
C SER A 104 15.17 2.65 3.39
N ASP A 105 13.96 3.18 3.61
CA ASP A 105 13.45 3.56 4.94
C ASP A 105 12.80 2.38 5.70
N GLY A 106 13.19 2.18 6.96
CA GLY A 106 12.67 1.10 7.80
C GLY A 106 11.18 1.24 8.13
N LYS A 107 10.68 2.46 8.31
CA LYS A 107 9.25 2.71 8.58
C LYS A 107 8.39 2.45 7.35
N GLU A 108 8.89 2.71 6.15
CA GLU A 108 8.25 2.35 4.88
C GLU A 108 8.22 0.84 4.66
N LYS A 109 9.30 0.12 4.97
CA LYS A 109 9.32 -1.35 4.96
C LYS A 109 8.28 -1.94 5.90
N ASN A 110 8.22 -1.44 7.13
CA ASN A 110 7.24 -1.90 8.12
C ASN A 110 5.80 -1.64 7.65
N TYR A 111 5.54 -0.46 7.09
CA TYR A 111 4.21 -0.16 6.55
C TYR A 111 3.82 -1.06 5.38
N LEU A 112 4.75 -1.36 4.48
CA LEU A 112 4.55 -2.31 3.38
C LEU A 112 4.25 -3.72 3.91
N GLN A 113 4.96 -4.18 4.93
CA GLN A 113 4.70 -5.47 5.58
C GLN A 113 3.29 -5.55 6.16
N LEU A 114 2.82 -4.50 6.84
CA LEU A 114 1.47 -4.44 7.39
C LEU A 114 0.40 -4.45 6.28
N ALA A 115 0.65 -3.72 5.19
CA ALA A 115 -0.26 -3.74 4.05
C ALA A 115 -0.36 -5.15 3.45
N VAL A 116 0.76 -5.87 3.33
CA VAL A 116 0.78 -7.25 2.84
C VAL A 116 -0.04 -8.15 3.74
N GLN A 117 0.16 -8.09 5.06
CA GLN A 117 -0.64 -8.86 6.03
C GLN A 117 -2.13 -8.57 5.84
N TYR A 118 -2.52 -7.30 5.84
CA TYR A 118 -3.92 -6.89 5.64
C TYR A 118 -4.52 -7.35 4.31
N ILE A 119 -3.75 -7.37 3.22
CA ILE A 119 -4.20 -7.83 1.89
C ILE A 119 -4.24 -9.36 1.79
N SER A 120 -3.37 -10.06 2.52
CA SER A 120 -3.02 -11.46 2.32
C SER A 120 -3.56 -12.37 3.40
N ASN A 121 -4.77 -12.17 3.92
CA ASN A 121 -5.42 -13.09 4.87
C ASN A 121 -5.75 -14.49 4.28
N GLY A 122 -4.73 -15.16 3.74
CA GLY A 122 -4.34 -16.51 4.07
C GLY A 122 -2.82 -16.66 4.28
N GLY A 123 -2.15 -15.75 5.01
CA GLY A 123 -0.75 -15.93 5.45
C GLY A 123 -0.10 -14.73 6.16
N ILE A 124 0.43 -14.96 7.38
CA ILE A 124 1.22 -14.03 8.21
C ILE A 124 2.47 -14.77 8.72
N ASP A 125 3.62 -14.10 8.72
CA ASP A 125 4.76 -14.45 9.58
C ASP A 125 4.85 -13.40 10.69
N GLU A 126 4.47 -13.79 11.91
CA GLU A 126 4.43 -12.92 13.10
C GLU A 126 5.82 -12.56 13.60
N SER A 127 6.88 -13.26 13.17
CA SER A 127 8.27 -12.98 13.56
C SER A 127 8.85 -11.71 12.94
N VAL A 128 8.14 -11.11 11.97
CA VAL A 128 8.59 -9.95 11.18
C VAL A 128 7.96 -8.63 11.65
N ILE A 129 6.99 -8.68 12.55
CA ILE A 129 6.36 -7.49 13.11
C ILE A 129 7.34 -6.84 14.09
N ALA A 130 7.93 -5.70 13.72
CA ALA A 130 8.76 -4.91 14.62
C ALA A 130 7.97 -4.57 15.90
N ALA A 131 8.61 -4.69 17.06
CA ALA A 131 8.02 -4.61 18.40
C ALA A 131 7.38 -3.25 18.79
N ASP A 132 7.20 -2.32 17.86
CA ASP A 132 6.76 -0.94 18.08
C ASP A 132 5.26 -0.71 17.81
N PHE A 133 4.45 -1.78 17.64
CA PHE A 133 3.02 -1.64 17.36
C PHE A 133 2.17 -1.79 18.62
N ASP A 134 1.14 -0.94 18.72
CA ASP A 134 0.14 -1.01 19.78
C ASP A 134 -0.66 -2.31 19.68
N GLU A 135 -0.78 -3.01 20.81
CA GLU A 135 -1.51 -4.27 20.98
C GLU A 135 -2.96 -4.19 20.47
N ALA A 136 -3.58 -3.01 20.52
CA ALA A 136 -4.92 -2.78 19.99
C ALA A 136 -5.00 -2.90 18.44
N PHE A 137 -3.93 -2.47 17.75
CA PHE A 137 -3.84 -2.60 16.29
C PHE A 137 -3.67 -4.06 15.88
N ILE A 138 -2.78 -4.78 16.57
CA ILE A 138 -2.55 -6.21 16.37
C ILE A 138 -3.85 -6.99 16.62
N LYS A 139 -4.56 -6.73 17.73
CA LYS A 139 -5.86 -7.36 18.03
C LYS A 139 -6.93 -7.07 16.97
N SER A 140 -6.95 -5.86 16.38
CA SER A 140 -7.90 -5.51 15.32
C SER A 140 -7.61 -6.21 13.99
N LEU A 141 -6.34 -6.48 13.70
CA LEU A 141 -5.92 -7.31 12.59
C LEU A 141 -6.26 -8.77 12.85
N GLN A 142 -5.98 -9.27 14.05
CA GLN A 142 -6.27 -10.65 14.48
C GLN A 142 -7.76 -10.99 14.47
N LYS A 143 -8.63 -10.10 14.97
CA LYS A 143 -10.09 -10.34 14.94
C LYS A 143 -10.64 -10.51 13.51
N LYS A 144 -9.99 -9.91 12.51
CA LYS A 144 -10.34 -10.07 11.08
C LYS A 144 -9.69 -11.30 10.43
N LEU A 145 -8.87 -12.06 11.16
CA LEU A 145 -8.33 -13.37 10.75
C LEU A 145 -9.25 -14.53 11.15
N ASP A 146 -10.05 -14.34 12.20
CA ASP A 146 -10.94 -15.38 12.78
C ASP A 146 -12.39 -15.33 12.26
N GLU A 147 -12.74 -14.31 11.46
CA GLU A 147 -14.02 -14.18 10.73
C GLU A 147 -13.83 -14.46 9.22
#